data_AF-A0A3M1IMX5-F1
#
_entry.id   AF-A0A3M1IMX5-F1
#
_cell.length_a   1.000
_cell.length_b   1.000
_cell.length_c   1.000
_cell.angle_alpha   90.00
_cell.angle_beta   90.00
_cell.angle_gamma   90.00
#
_symmetry.space_group_name_H-M   'P 1'
#
loop_
_entity.id
_entity.type
_entity.pdbx_description
1 polymer ?
#
loop_
_entity_poly.entity_id
_entity_poly.type
_entity_poly.pdbx_seq_one_letter_code
_entity_poly.pdbx_strand_id
1 'polypeptide(L)'
;MENSLLGRGKGRRTLVERGVAGGASRAWGLVLAAIWFLVAVGCFPLRTAFVFGADESFEFTKGRLYSDGHTLYGEVWNDQPPLHTMLLGAIFRWVGPSAFAGRLLTVVFAAGLVAAFFALVHRWEGPGAALGAVGLLFLLPPFLSLSLSCMLEVPAFALGLMAAWCWVRAGERAGLGWFAVSGMLTGAALMTKLTSALLLPALWWQAWAGRGEGWGGGRKPAIRGFVVWLGGCAVVVGGLWALHPAMTMEQLLGVHFARKTQEIGAANSGTRFSWLVFWMLGYAVVPALLGVGLRWARGRLSSVRLPLGWLVTMTLAHEVNRPYWSFYQVHFAFPLAWLAAVGVKELVGLVHSSMRMTDRDQGWVRLLGWTAVLAGTLALLTVHGGWALVNQVSDLRSRSLVEETHLVSTLASYGDRVHWAYADEPLYVFHAGYKVPPELGVISFKRRHGAGFTRADLLAWLKRYRPEALVLRPYEHYDADWQAFLAGYQIVDADDRMALFVSRRLLEADTDVSASPAGREDVAKGAGLRRP
;
A
#
# COMPACT_ATOMS: atom_id res chain seq x y z
N MET A 1 48.64 43.21 11.80
CA MET A 1 49.10 42.10 10.94
C MET A 1 49.12 40.84 11.80
N GLU A 2 47.95 40.24 12.01
CA GLU A 2 47.79 39.02 12.80
C GLU A 2 46.41 38.42 12.49
N ASN A 3 46.31 37.09 12.55
CA ASN A 3 45.13 36.23 12.35
C ASN A 3 44.74 35.81 10.91
N SER A 4 45.40 34.75 10.41
CA SER A 4 44.80 33.84 9.40
C SER A 4 45.19 32.37 9.58
N LEU A 5 45.11 31.84 10.81
CA LEU A 5 45.26 30.41 11.09
C LEU A 5 44.02 29.88 11.82
N LEU A 6 42.92 29.75 11.09
CA LEU A 6 41.80 28.89 11.47
C LEU A 6 41.63 27.81 10.41
N GLY A 7 41.88 26.59 10.84
CA GLY A 7 42.04 25.42 9.99
C GLY A 7 40.77 25.05 9.24
N ARG A 8 40.91 24.93 7.91
CA ARG A 8 40.03 24.14 7.06
C ARG A 8 40.28 22.65 7.28
N GLY A 9 39.91 22.13 8.46
CA GLY A 9 39.79 20.70 8.72
C GLY A 9 38.52 20.10 8.12
N LYS A 10 38.30 20.24 6.80
CA LYS A 10 37.16 19.62 6.10
C LYS A 10 37.53 18.23 5.58
N GLY A 11 37.16 17.22 6.35
CA GLY A 11 36.38 16.10 5.81
C GLY A 11 37.08 15.06 4.94
N ARG A 12 38.24 14.53 5.34
CA ARG A 12 38.69 13.18 4.90
C ARG A 12 38.33 12.16 5.99
N ARG A 13 37.04 11.84 6.16
CA ARG A 13 36.71 10.52 6.72
C ARG A 13 37.09 9.49 5.67
N THR A 14 38.03 8.63 6.01
CA THR A 14 38.64 7.63 5.13
C THR A 14 37.56 6.69 4.57
N LEU A 15 37.73 6.27 3.31
CA LEU A 15 36.80 5.37 2.59
C LEU A 15 36.53 4.06 3.36
N VAL A 16 37.43 3.67 4.26
CA VAL A 16 37.37 2.44 5.07
C VAL A 16 36.27 2.51 6.13
N GLU A 17 36.09 3.65 6.82
CA GLU A 17 34.99 3.81 7.80
C GLU A 17 33.60 3.76 7.13
N ARG A 18 33.50 4.19 5.87
CA ARG A 18 32.26 4.10 5.08
C ARG A 18 31.91 2.66 4.67
N GLY A 19 32.92 1.80 4.51
CA GLY A 19 32.74 0.39 4.15
C GLY A 19 32.13 -0.44 5.28
N VAL A 20 32.67 -0.31 6.49
CA VAL A 20 32.22 -1.05 7.69
C VAL A 20 30.84 -0.57 8.16
N ALA A 21 30.60 0.76 8.16
CA ALA A 21 29.29 1.33 8.49
C ALA A 21 28.19 0.93 7.49
N GLY A 22 28.55 0.59 6.25
CA GLY A 22 27.62 0.16 5.20
C GLY A 22 27.18 -1.30 5.28
N GLY A 23 27.87 -2.14 6.06
CA GLY A 23 27.50 -3.54 6.31
C GLY A 23 26.48 -3.66 7.46
N ALA A 24 26.77 -3.01 8.58
CA ALA A 24 25.90 -3.01 9.76
C ALA A 24 24.51 -2.40 9.47
N SER A 25 24.44 -1.36 8.63
CA SER A 25 23.16 -0.73 8.26
C SER A 25 22.24 -1.65 7.47
N ARG A 26 22.79 -2.54 6.63
CA ARG A 26 21.98 -3.51 5.88
C ARG A 26 21.43 -4.59 6.81
N ALA A 27 22.24 -5.06 7.76
CA ALA A 27 21.81 -6.04 8.74
C ALA A 27 20.60 -5.53 9.53
N TRP A 28 20.63 -4.28 10.03
CA TRP A 28 19.51 -3.70 10.76
C TRP A 28 18.24 -3.55 9.91
N GLY A 29 18.34 -3.09 8.66
CA GLY A 29 17.18 -3.00 7.78
C GLY A 29 16.50 -4.36 7.55
N LEU A 30 17.30 -5.41 7.35
CA LEU A 30 16.79 -6.79 7.20
C LEU A 30 16.21 -7.35 8.50
N VAL A 31 16.81 -7.03 9.65
CA VAL A 31 16.27 -7.41 10.96
C VAL A 31 14.91 -6.77 11.19
N LEU A 32 14.76 -5.46 10.92
CA LEU A 32 13.46 -4.78 11.05
C LEU A 32 12.41 -5.34 10.08
N ALA A 33 12.82 -5.67 8.86
CA ALA A 33 11.95 -6.33 7.88
C ALA A 33 11.49 -7.71 8.37
N ALA A 34 12.41 -8.52 8.93
CA ALA A 34 12.09 -9.82 9.50
C ALA A 34 11.18 -9.70 10.72
N ILE A 35 11.43 -8.75 11.62
CA ILE A 35 10.58 -8.45 12.77
C ILE A 35 9.17 -8.10 12.29
N TRP A 36 9.05 -7.18 11.32
CA TRP A 36 7.73 -6.82 10.80
C TRP A 36 7.02 -8.01 10.16
N PHE A 37 7.71 -8.81 9.35
CA PHE A 37 7.14 -10.01 8.74
C PHE A 37 6.60 -10.98 9.80
N LEU A 38 7.39 -11.27 10.83
CA LEU A 38 7.00 -12.18 11.91
C LEU A 38 5.83 -11.62 12.73
N VAL A 39 5.83 -10.32 13.02
CA VAL A 39 4.71 -9.64 13.72
C VAL A 39 3.46 -9.69 12.85
N ALA A 40 3.55 -9.38 11.56
CA ALA A 40 2.41 -9.39 10.65
C ALA A 40 1.75 -10.78 10.59
N VAL A 41 2.54 -11.84 10.44
CA VAL A 41 2.06 -13.22 10.34
C VAL A 41 1.59 -13.76 11.69
N GLY A 42 2.26 -13.42 12.79
CA GLY A 42 1.98 -13.97 14.11
C GLY A 42 0.93 -13.21 14.94
N CYS A 43 0.69 -11.92 14.65
CA CYS A 43 -0.16 -11.07 15.49
C CYS A 43 -1.45 -10.59 14.84
N PHE A 44 -1.65 -10.84 13.53
CA PHE A 44 -2.83 -10.37 12.80
C PHE A 44 -3.54 -11.51 12.06
N PRO A 45 -4.87 -11.45 11.93
CA PRO A 45 -5.70 -12.49 11.31
C PRO A 45 -5.60 -12.47 9.77
N LEU A 46 -4.40 -12.65 9.20
CA LEU A 46 -4.17 -12.56 7.75
C LEU A 46 -5.05 -13.54 6.95
N ARG A 47 -5.31 -14.73 7.51
CA ARG A 47 -6.16 -15.74 6.89
C ARG A 47 -7.65 -15.48 7.12
N THR A 48 -8.02 -15.12 8.34
CA THR A 48 -9.40 -15.19 8.82
C THR A 48 -10.13 -13.85 8.81
N ALA A 49 -9.44 -12.70 8.74
CA ALA A 49 -10.13 -11.42 8.62
C ALA A 49 -10.90 -11.34 7.29
N PHE A 50 -12.15 -10.91 7.36
CA PHE A 50 -12.99 -10.71 6.18
C PHE A 50 -12.39 -9.66 5.24
N VAL A 51 -11.97 -8.52 5.78
CA VAL A 51 -11.39 -7.40 5.03
C VAL A 51 -10.42 -6.58 5.89
N PHE A 52 -9.32 -6.09 5.31
CA PHE A 52 -8.45 -5.07 5.92
C PHE A 52 -8.58 -3.70 5.25
N GLY A 53 -8.69 -3.64 3.93
CA GLY A 53 -8.67 -2.39 3.16
C GLY A 53 -9.80 -2.28 2.13
N ALA A 54 -10.13 -1.04 1.78
CA ALA A 54 -11.32 -0.72 0.98
C ALA A 54 -11.30 -1.33 -0.44
N ASP A 55 -10.14 -1.40 -1.09
CA ASP A 55 -10.01 -1.95 -2.46
C ASP A 55 -9.51 -3.41 -2.47
N GLU A 56 -9.39 -4.05 -1.30
CA GLU A 56 -8.86 -5.41 -1.18
C GLU A 56 -9.70 -6.42 -1.99
N SER A 57 -11.01 -6.23 -2.04
CA SER A 57 -11.94 -7.07 -2.79
C SER A 57 -11.68 -7.07 -4.29
N PHE A 58 -11.36 -5.91 -4.86
CA PHE A 58 -11.02 -5.78 -6.28
C PHE A 58 -9.70 -6.47 -6.60
N GLU A 59 -8.69 -6.35 -5.74
CA GLU A 59 -7.39 -6.99 -5.98
C GLU A 59 -7.49 -8.51 -5.93
N PHE A 60 -8.18 -9.09 -4.94
CA PHE A 60 -8.41 -10.53 -4.89
C PHE A 60 -9.19 -11.03 -6.11
N THR A 61 -10.26 -10.34 -6.49
CA THR A 61 -11.09 -10.73 -7.63
C THR A 61 -10.29 -10.66 -8.93
N LYS A 62 -9.53 -9.60 -9.16
CA LYS A 62 -8.63 -9.49 -10.32
C LYS A 62 -7.57 -10.59 -10.34
N GLY A 63 -6.93 -10.84 -9.20
CA GLY A 63 -5.92 -11.89 -9.06
C GLY A 63 -6.49 -13.27 -9.39
N ARG A 64 -7.69 -13.58 -8.90
CA ARG A 64 -8.42 -14.83 -9.18
C ARG A 64 -8.79 -14.95 -10.65
N LEU A 65 -9.38 -13.92 -11.25
CA LEU A 65 -9.74 -13.95 -12.66
C LEU A 65 -8.52 -14.11 -13.56
N TYR A 66 -7.43 -13.43 -13.23
CA TYR A 66 -6.17 -13.58 -13.96
C TYR A 66 -5.53 -14.96 -13.75
N SER A 67 -5.63 -15.56 -12.55
CA SER A 67 -5.16 -16.94 -12.32
C SER A 67 -5.96 -17.96 -13.13
N ASP A 68 -7.25 -17.67 -13.37
CA ASP A 68 -8.17 -18.51 -14.12
C ASP A 68 -8.04 -18.35 -15.64
N GLY A 69 -7.17 -17.44 -16.10
CA GLY A 69 -6.85 -17.26 -17.53
C GLY A 69 -7.58 -16.12 -18.22
N HIS A 70 -8.38 -15.32 -17.50
CA HIS A 70 -9.06 -14.17 -18.10
C HIS A 70 -8.08 -13.03 -18.42
N THR A 71 -8.34 -12.38 -19.55
CA THR A 71 -7.51 -11.28 -20.06
C THR A 71 -7.78 -9.99 -19.29
N LEU A 72 -6.71 -9.38 -18.73
CA LEU A 72 -6.80 -8.05 -18.13
C LEU A 72 -7.04 -6.99 -19.21
N TYR A 73 -7.77 -5.94 -18.85
CA TYR A 73 -8.15 -4.80 -19.70
C TYR A 73 -9.16 -5.13 -20.81
N GLY A 74 -9.20 -6.38 -21.27
CA GLY A 74 -10.25 -6.93 -22.15
C GLY A 74 -11.45 -7.40 -21.34
N GLU A 75 -11.49 -8.69 -21.00
CA GLU A 75 -12.58 -9.29 -20.22
C GLU A 75 -12.68 -8.69 -18.81
N VAL A 76 -11.53 -8.54 -18.14
CA VAL A 76 -11.46 -8.00 -16.79
C VAL A 76 -11.12 -6.53 -16.85
N TRP A 77 -12.09 -5.67 -16.57
CA TRP A 77 -11.83 -4.23 -16.49
C TRP A 77 -10.86 -3.91 -15.34
N ASN A 78 -9.84 -3.09 -15.61
CA ASN A 78 -8.88 -2.66 -14.60
C ASN A 78 -8.34 -1.26 -14.94
N ASP A 79 -8.45 -0.31 -14.02
CA ASP A 79 -7.89 1.05 -14.15
C ASP A 79 -6.50 1.20 -13.49
N GLN A 80 -5.95 0.09 -12.99
CA GLN A 80 -4.61 0.03 -12.42
C GLN A 80 -3.66 -0.69 -13.38
N PRO A 81 -2.36 -0.37 -13.35
CA PRO A 81 -1.35 -1.15 -14.06
C PRO A 81 -1.26 -2.61 -13.58
N PRO A 82 -0.71 -3.54 -14.40
CA PRO A 82 -0.99 -4.98 -14.27
C PRO A 82 -0.09 -5.72 -13.27
N LEU A 83 1.07 -5.18 -12.90
CA LEU A 83 2.12 -5.96 -12.23
C LEU A 83 1.64 -6.60 -10.93
N HIS A 84 0.90 -5.86 -10.10
CA HIS A 84 0.35 -6.39 -8.85
C HIS A 84 -0.59 -7.57 -9.09
N THR A 85 -1.55 -7.38 -10.01
CA THR A 85 -2.51 -8.42 -10.38
C THR A 85 -1.82 -9.65 -10.97
N MET A 86 -0.78 -9.47 -11.78
CA MET A 86 0.00 -10.57 -12.34
C MET A 86 0.72 -11.38 -11.26
N LEU A 87 1.38 -10.71 -10.31
CA LEU A 87 2.03 -11.37 -9.18
C LEU A 87 1.04 -12.13 -8.32
N LEU A 88 -0.11 -11.51 -8.03
CA LEU A 88 -1.17 -12.12 -7.24
C LEU A 88 -1.75 -13.36 -7.94
N GLY A 89 -2.09 -13.26 -9.22
CA GLY A 89 -2.60 -14.40 -9.98
C GLY A 89 -1.56 -15.51 -10.18
N ALA A 90 -0.27 -15.17 -10.29
CA ALA A 90 0.80 -16.18 -10.30
C ALA A 90 0.87 -16.94 -8.97
N ILE A 91 0.74 -16.26 -7.83
CA ILE A 91 0.68 -16.90 -6.52
C ILE A 91 -0.58 -17.76 -6.40
N PHE A 92 -1.73 -17.26 -6.83
CA PHE A 92 -2.98 -18.04 -6.79
C PHE A 92 -2.93 -19.29 -7.67
N ARG A 93 -2.24 -19.26 -8.81
CA ARG A 93 -1.99 -20.47 -9.62
C ARG A 93 -1.11 -21.48 -8.89
N TRP A 94 -0.20 -21.03 -8.02
CA TRP A 94 0.75 -21.92 -7.36
C TRP A 94 0.21 -22.53 -6.06
N VAL A 95 -0.45 -21.73 -5.22
CA VAL A 95 -0.91 -22.16 -3.88
C VAL A 95 -2.43 -22.16 -3.71
N GLY A 96 -3.17 -21.79 -4.76
CA GLY A 96 -4.62 -21.59 -4.71
C GLY A 96 -5.01 -20.16 -4.31
N PRO A 97 -6.19 -19.68 -4.76
CA PRO A 97 -6.71 -18.38 -4.35
C PRO A 97 -7.07 -18.39 -2.86
N SER A 98 -6.48 -17.46 -2.11
CA SER A 98 -6.83 -17.24 -0.70
C SER A 98 -6.45 -15.83 -0.25
N ALA A 99 -7.19 -15.30 0.72
CA ALA A 99 -6.88 -13.99 1.31
C ALA A 99 -5.48 -13.99 1.96
N PHE A 100 -5.12 -15.10 2.60
CA PHE A 100 -3.79 -15.28 3.19
C PHE A 100 -2.67 -15.10 2.16
N ALA A 101 -2.78 -15.75 1.00
CA ALA A 101 -1.74 -15.67 -0.03
C ALA A 101 -1.55 -14.25 -0.58
N GLY A 102 -2.66 -13.54 -0.84
CA GLY A 102 -2.58 -12.16 -1.34
C GLY A 102 -2.10 -11.16 -0.29
N ARG A 103 -2.50 -11.32 0.98
CA ARG A 103 -2.00 -10.47 2.08
C ARG A 103 -0.55 -10.76 2.42
N LEU A 104 -0.11 -12.01 2.33
CA LEU A 104 1.30 -12.38 2.51
C LEU A 104 2.19 -11.71 1.46
N LEU A 105 1.73 -11.58 0.22
CA LEU A 105 2.42 -10.81 -0.81
C LEU A 105 2.63 -9.35 -0.36
N THR A 106 1.59 -8.68 0.14
CA THR A 106 1.73 -7.32 0.70
C THR A 106 2.72 -7.29 1.85
N VAL A 107 2.65 -8.24 2.80
CA VAL A 107 3.54 -8.28 3.96
C VAL A 107 5.01 -8.40 3.54
N VAL A 108 5.32 -9.19 2.50
CA VAL A 108 6.67 -9.28 1.92
C VAL A 108 7.12 -7.94 1.35
N PHE A 109 6.25 -7.25 0.58
CA PHE A 109 6.54 -5.91 0.08
C PHE A 109 6.71 -4.89 1.22
N ALA A 110 5.88 -4.96 2.26
CA ALA A 110 5.97 -4.11 3.43
C ALA A 110 7.29 -4.31 4.19
N ALA A 111 7.76 -5.55 4.32
CA ALA A 111 9.06 -5.86 4.90
C ALA A 111 10.20 -5.26 4.06
N GLY A 112 10.16 -5.43 2.74
CA GLY A 112 11.11 -4.80 1.81
C GLY A 112 11.08 -3.27 1.87
N LEU A 113 9.89 -2.69 2.01
CA LEU A 113 9.67 -1.26 2.17
C LEU A 113 10.30 -0.73 3.47
N VAL A 114 10.11 -1.42 4.60
CA VAL A 114 10.75 -1.07 5.88
C VAL A 114 12.27 -1.09 5.76
N ALA A 115 12.84 -2.12 5.13
CA ALA A 115 14.29 -2.19 4.90
C ALA A 115 14.80 -1.05 4.01
N ALA A 116 14.11 -0.76 2.90
CA ALA A 116 14.49 0.31 1.98
C ALA A 116 14.37 1.70 2.64
N PHE A 117 13.29 1.93 3.38
CA PHE A 117 13.07 3.17 4.12
C PHE A 117 14.13 3.37 5.19
N PHE A 118 14.41 2.35 6.01
CA PHE A 118 15.50 2.39 6.98
C PHE A 118 16.84 2.71 6.31
N ALA A 119 17.18 2.02 5.22
CA ALA A 119 18.45 2.19 4.54
C ALA A 119 18.62 3.60 3.95
N LEU A 120 17.53 4.18 3.41
CA LEU A 120 17.50 5.56 2.95
C LEU A 120 17.72 6.53 4.12
N VAL A 121 16.90 6.47 5.18
CA VAL A 121 17.05 7.40 6.32
C VAL A 121 18.42 7.24 6.96
N HIS A 122 18.89 6.02 7.18
CA HIS A 122 20.21 5.73 7.76
C HIS A 122 21.33 6.38 6.95
N ARG A 123 21.20 6.42 5.63
CA ARG A 123 22.24 6.95 4.76
C ARG A 123 22.50 8.45 4.98
N TRP A 124 21.47 9.24 5.23
CA TRP A 124 21.62 10.68 5.44
C TRP A 124 21.63 11.05 6.92
N GLU A 125 20.93 10.29 7.75
CA GLU A 125 20.62 10.67 9.12
C GLU A 125 21.19 9.72 10.18
N GLY A 126 21.79 8.59 9.78
CA GLY A 126 22.38 7.62 10.70
C GLY A 126 21.35 6.73 11.40
N PRO A 127 21.81 5.78 12.22
CA PRO A 127 20.98 4.67 12.72
C PRO A 127 19.88 5.11 13.67
N GLY A 128 20.14 6.03 14.60
CA GLY A 128 19.12 6.49 15.56
C GLY A 128 17.91 7.15 14.89
N ALA A 129 18.16 8.03 13.91
CA ALA A 129 17.08 8.63 13.14
C ALA A 129 16.37 7.62 12.22
N ALA A 130 17.09 6.64 11.68
CA ALA A 130 16.49 5.59 10.87
C ALA A 130 15.55 4.68 11.67
N LEU A 131 15.97 4.26 12.88
CA LEU A 131 15.12 3.53 13.82
C LEU A 131 13.91 4.37 14.22
N GLY A 132 14.13 5.64 14.58
CA GLY A 132 13.06 6.58 14.90
C GLY A 132 12.06 6.75 13.74
N ALA A 133 12.53 6.88 12.51
CA ALA A 133 11.67 7.02 11.34
C ALA A 133 10.83 5.77 11.09
N VAL A 134 11.40 4.56 11.21
CA VAL A 134 10.65 3.31 11.09
C VAL A 134 9.60 3.21 12.20
N GLY A 135 9.96 3.48 13.46
CA GLY A 135 9.00 3.50 14.57
C GLY A 135 7.85 4.48 14.34
N LEU A 136 8.18 5.71 13.92
CA LEU A 136 7.19 6.74 13.58
C LEU A 136 6.28 6.36 12.41
N LEU A 137 6.81 5.64 11.41
CA LEU A 137 6.01 5.16 10.29
C LEU A 137 4.90 4.21 10.77
N PHE A 138 5.18 3.33 11.74
CA PHE A 138 4.16 2.46 12.33
C PHE A 138 3.16 3.20 13.21
N LEU A 139 3.55 4.33 13.80
CA LEU A 139 2.63 5.20 14.55
C LEU A 139 1.65 5.95 13.62
N LEU A 140 2.02 6.15 12.35
CA LEU A 140 1.24 6.94 11.40
C LEU A 140 0.19 6.10 10.65
N PRO A 141 -1.11 6.32 10.86
CA PRO A 141 -2.13 5.69 10.04
C PRO A 141 -2.05 6.21 8.60
N PRO A 142 -2.42 5.39 7.61
CA PRO A 142 -2.95 4.03 7.70
C PRO A 142 -1.86 2.97 7.41
N PHE A 143 -0.59 3.26 7.66
CA PHE A 143 0.52 2.38 7.23
C PHE A 143 0.35 0.94 7.72
N LEU A 144 0.00 0.75 9.00
CA LEU A 144 -0.14 -0.58 9.58
C LEU A 144 -1.28 -1.40 8.95
N SER A 145 -2.40 -0.77 8.61
CA SER A 145 -3.50 -1.44 7.93
C SER A 145 -3.13 -1.80 6.49
N LEU A 146 -2.52 -0.85 5.77
CA LEU A 146 -2.11 -1.07 4.38
C LEU A 146 -0.95 -2.06 4.23
N SER A 147 -0.11 -2.23 5.25
CA SER A 147 0.95 -3.25 5.22
C SER A 147 0.43 -4.68 5.42
N LEU A 148 -0.84 -4.84 5.76
CA LEU A 148 -1.54 -6.13 5.92
C LEU A 148 -2.59 -6.38 4.84
N SER A 149 -3.11 -5.33 4.20
CA SER A 149 -4.16 -5.39 3.17
C SER A 149 -3.60 -5.73 1.78
N CYS A 150 -4.30 -6.58 1.00
CA CYS A 150 -3.95 -6.82 -0.41
C CYS A 150 -4.32 -5.61 -1.28
N MET A 151 -3.50 -4.54 -1.22
CA MET A 151 -3.67 -3.28 -1.94
C MET A 151 -2.36 -2.83 -2.59
N LEU A 152 -2.45 -1.97 -3.61
CA LEU A 152 -1.32 -1.67 -4.49
C LEU A 152 -0.32 -0.64 -3.91
N GLU A 153 -0.74 0.15 -2.91
CA GLU A 153 0.01 1.26 -2.33
C GLU A 153 1.36 0.81 -1.79
N VAL A 154 1.34 -0.16 -0.87
CA VAL A 154 2.54 -0.64 -0.18
C VAL A 154 3.52 -1.31 -1.16
N PRO A 155 3.09 -2.24 -2.04
CA PRO A 155 3.95 -2.77 -3.11
C PRO A 155 4.56 -1.68 -4.01
N ALA A 156 3.79 -0.68 -4.42
CA ALA A 156 4.29 0.41 -5.26
C ALA A 156 5.33 1.26 -4.54
N PHE A 157 5.10 1.62 -3.28
CA PHE A 157 6.08 2.36 -2.47
C PHE A 157 7.32 1.52 -2.15
N ALA A 158 7.16 0.22 -1.91
CA ALA A 158 8.28 -0.69 -1.68
C ALA A 158 9.26 -0.64 -2.87
N LEU A 159 8.73 -0.88 -4.06
CA LEU A 159 9.50 -0.81 -5.31
C LEU A 159 10.07 0.59 -5.55
N GLY A 160 9.30 1.65 -5.30
CA GLY A 160 9.73 3.04 -5.44
C GLY A 160 10.90 3.42 -4.51
N LEU A 161 10.86 3.03 -3.23
CA LEU A 161 11.94 3.30 -2.29
C LEU A 161 13.15 2.39 -2.51
N MET A 162 12.95 1.14 -2.93
CA MET A 162 14.05 0.29 -3.40
C MET A 162 14.73 0.88 -4.64
N ALA A 163 13.96 1.45 -5.57
CA ALA A 163 14.48 2.15 -6.73
C ALA A 163 15.28 3.39 -6.32
N ALA A 164 14.75 4.20 -5.40
CA ALA A 164 15.44 5.36 -4.83
C ALA A 164 16.76 4.96 -4.13
N TRP A 165 16.75 3.88 -3.37
CA TRP A 165 17.95 3.36 -2.74
C TRP A 165 18.98 2.92 -3.78
N CYS A 166 18.59 2.13 -4.80
CA CYS A 166 19.48 1.71 -5.88
C CYS A 166 20.07 2.91 -6.64
N TRP A 167 19.26 3.96 -6.87
CA TRP A 167 19.70 5.21 -7.49
C TRP A 167 20.80 5.90 -6.67
N VAL A 168 20.60 6.03 -5.36
CA VAL A 168 21.61 6.59 -4.45
C VAL A 168 22.90 5.77 -4.50
N ARG A 169 22.79 4.44 -4.50
CA ARG A 169 23.95 3.52 -4.60
C ARG A 169 24.69 3.64 -5.92
N ALA A 170 23.96 3.89 -7.01
CA ALA A 170 24.55 4.11 -8.34
C ALA A 170 25.46 5.34 -8.35
N GLY A 171 25.03 6.43 -7.72
CA GLY A 171 25.82 7.66 -7.60
C GLY A 171 27.09 7.49 -6.75
N GLU A 172 27.07 6.58 -5.76
CA GLU A 172 28.23 6.33 -4.88
C GLU A 172 29.29 5.44 -5.50
N ARG A 173 28.87 4.42 -6.25
CA ARG A 173 29.75 3.39 -6.81
C ARG A 173 30.07 3.59 -8.29
N ALA A 174 29.53 4.65 -8.91
CA ALA A 174 29.60 4.91 -10.35
C ALA A 174 29.20 3.72 -11.25
N GLY A 175 28.35 2.82 -10.74
CA GLY A 175 27.97 1.58 -11.42
C GLY A 175 26.69 1.75 -12.23
N LEU A 176 26.77 1.66 -13.56
CA LEU A 176 25.60 1.75 -14.44
C LEU A 176 24.55 0.66 -14.18
N GLY A 177 24.98 -0.53 -13.72
CA GLY A 177 24.05 -1.59 -13.33
C GLY A 177 23.06 -1.17 -12.24
N TRP A 178 23.49 -0.33 -11.28
CA TRP A 178 22.59 0.19 -10.25
C TRP A 178 21.56 1.18 -10.80
N PHE A 179 21.92 1.97 -11.82
CA PHE A 179 20.96 2.81 -12.53
C PHE A 179 19.95 1.97 -13.31
N ALA A 180 20.40 0.89 -13.96
CA ALA A 180 19.51 -0.04 -14.68
C ALA A 180 18.51 -0.71 -13.71
N VAL A 181 19.00 -1.29 -12.60
CA VAL A 181 18.14 -1.91 -11.57
C VAL A 181 17.19 -0.88 -10.96
N SER A 182 17.67 0.33 -10.66
CA SER A 182 16.81 1.43 -10.19
C SER A 182 15.71 1.75 -11.21
N GLY A 183 16.05 1.82 -12.50
CA GLY A 183 15.11 2.06 -13.59
C GLY A 183 14.04 0.98 -13.69
N MET A 184 14.46 -0.28 -13.66
CA MET A 184 13.56 -1.43 -13.68
C MET A 184 12.61 -1.42 -12.48
N LEU A 185 13.12 -1.12 -11.27
CA LEU A 185 12.29 -0.99 -10.07
C LEU A 185 11.34 0.20 -10.14
N THR A 186 11.74 1.33 -10.73
CA THR A 186 10.81 2.45 -11.01
C THR A 186 9.73 2.02 -12.00
N GLY A 187 10.09 1.36 -13.10
CA GLY A 187 9.12 0.83 -14.07
C GLY A 187 8.15 -0.15 -13.41
N ALA A 188 8.65 -1.02 -12.54
CA ALA A 188 7.83 -1.93 -11.75
C ALA A 188 6.90 -1.18 -10.77
N ALA A 189 7.39 -0.15 -10.07
CA ALA A 189 6.56 0.66 -9.18
C ALA A 189 5.42 1.35 -9.94
N LEU A 190 5.72 1.93 -11.10
CA LEU A 190 4.73 2.55 -12.00
C LEU A 190 3.72 1.52 -12.49
N MET A 191 4.19 0.32 -12.85
CA MET A 191 3.35 -0.78 -13.31
C MET A 191 2.65 -1.56 -12.19
N THR A 192 2.86 -1.18 -10.93
CA THR A 192 2.01 -1.58 -9.78
C THR A 192 0.98 -0.49 -9.47
N LYS A 193 1.41 0.77 -9.35
CA LYS A 193 0.51 1.91 -9.14
C LYS A 193 1.13 3.20 -9.69
N LEU A 194 0.39 3.91 -10.55
CA LEU A 194 0.87 5.14 -11.18
C LEU A 194 1.15 6.27 -10.18
N THR A 195 0.54 6.24 -9.00
CA THR A 195 0.82 7.22 -7.93
C THR A 195 2.26 7.16 -7.42
N SER A 196 3.00 6.08 -7.69
CA SER A 196 4.44 6.02 -7.42
C SER A 196 5.25 7.07 -8.22
N ALA A 197 4.71 7.56 -9.34
CA ALA A 197 5.30 8.65 -10.12
C ALA A 197 5.48 9.93 -9.30
N LEU A 198 4.69 10.11 -8.24
CA LEU A 198 4.76 11.28 -7.35
C LEU A 198 6.06 11.32 -6.53
N LEU A 199 6.85 10.23 -6.49
CA LEU A 199 8.21 10.24 -5.94
C LEU A 199 9.24 10.88 -6.87
N LEU A 200 8.98 10.90 -8.18
CA LEU A 200 9.96 11.30 -9.20
C LEU A 200 10.43 12.76 -9.04
N PRO A 201 9.56 13.76 -8.78
CA PRO A 201 10.02 15.13 -8.58
C PRO A 201 10.96 15.26 -7.36
N ALA A 202 10.70 14.52 -6.29
CA ALA A 202 11.54 14.52 -5.09
C ALA A 202 12.92 13.89 -5.36
N LEU A 203 12.96 12.77 -6.08
CA LEU A 203 14.20 12.12 -6.51
C LEU A 203 15.00 13.01 -7.47
N TRP A 204 14.31 13.67 -8.40
CA TRP A 204 14.91 14.62 -9.32
C TRP A 204 15.52 15.80 -8.58
N TRP A 205 14.78 16.41 -7.65
CA TRP A 205 15.29 17.49 -6.82
C TRP A 205 16.53 17.05 -6.03
N GLN A 206 16.49 15.90 -5.36
CA GLN A 206 17.64 15.37 -4.64
C GLN A 206 18.86 15.16 -5.56
N ALA A 207 18.66 14.57 -6.74
CA ALA A 207 19.73 14.28 -7.70
C ALA A 207 20.30 15.56 -8.34
N TRP A 208 19.45 16.55 -8.63
CA TRP A 208 19.86 17.80 -9.26
C TRP A 208 20.57 18.72 -8.27
N ALA A 209 19.98 18.95 -7.08
CA ALA A 209 20.54 19.82 -6.06
C ALA A 209 21.72 19.18 -5.30
N GLY A 210 21.84 17.85 -5.30
CA GLY A 210 22.94 17.11 -4.69
C GLY A 210 24.26 17.15 -5.48
N ARG A 211 24.25 17.77 -6.67
CA ARG A 211 25.44 17.94 -7.52
C ARG A 211 26.47 18.83 -6.81
N GLY A 212 27.47 18.20 -6.21
CA GLY A 212 28.55 18.87 -5.47
C GLY A 212 28.81 18.30 -4.07
N GLU A 213 27.87 17.53 -3.50
CA GLU A 213 27.98 16.99 -2.13
C GLU A 213 28.59 15.57 -2.07
N GLY A 214 29.44 15.21 -3.04
CA GLY A 214 30.10 13.91 -3.11
C GLY A 214 29.49 12.91 -4.11
N TRP A 215 28.56 13.34 -4.95
CA TRP A 215 28.29 12.68 -6.23
C TRP A 215 29.47 12.97 -7.17
N GLY A 216 30.45 12.06 -7.19
CA GLY A 216 31.76 12.24 -7.83
C GLY A 216 31.77 12.32 -9.36
N GLY A 217 30.67 12.68 -10.01
CA GLY A 217 30.56 12.74 -11.46
C GLY A 217 30.26 14.15 -11.97
N GLY A 218 31.00 14.60 -12.98
CA GLY A 218 30.60 15.74 -13.81
C GLY A 218 29.28 15.48 -14.54
N ARG A 219 28.82 16.44 -15.37
CA ARG A 219 27.53 16.34 -16.10
C ARG A 219 27.38 15.06 -16.95
N LYS A 220 28.48 14.56 -17.53
CA LYS A 220 28.47 13.41 -18.46
C LYS A 220 28.08 12.08 -17.79
N PRO A 221 28.71 11.64 -16.68
CA PRO A 221 28.27 10.46 -15.92
C PRO A 221 26.80 10.49 -15.49
N ALA A 222 26.28 11.67 -15.11
CA ALA A 222 24.90 11.82 -14.67
C ALA A 222 23.89 11.58 -15.81
N ILE A 223 24.17 12.12 -17.01
CA ILE A 223 23.34 11.90 -18.20
C ILE A 223 23.35 10.41 -18.59
N ARG A 224 24.53 9.78 -18.62
CA ARG A 224 24.64 8.35 -18.94
C ARG A 224 23.86 7.48 -17.95
N GLY A 225 23.98 7.76 -16.65
CA GLY A 225 23.20 7.06 -15.62
C GLY A 225 21.69 7.25 -15.80
N PHE A 226 21.25 8.47 -16.10
CA PHE A 226 19.84 8.76 -16.37
C PHE A 226 19.31 8.03 -17.62
N VAL A 227 20.08 7.97 -18.72
CA VAL A 227 19.69 7.22 -19.93
C VAL A 227 19.58 5.72 -19.62
N VAL A 228 20.52 5.15 -18.87
CA VAL A 228 20.47 3.73 -18.47
C VAL A 228 19.26 3.47 -17.56
N TRP A 229 18.96 4.38 -16.65
CA TRP A 229 17.77 4.31 -15.80
C TRP A 229 16.47 4.38 -16.61
N LEU A 230 16.37 5.31 -17.56
CA LEU A 230 15.23 5.40 -18.48
C LEU A 230 15.07 4.10 -19.28
N GLY A 231 16.18 3.54 -19.79
CA GLY A 231 16.19 2.26 -20.48
C GLY A 231 15.64 1.12 -19.62
N GLY A 232 16.11 0.99 -18.37
CA GLY A 232 15.61 -0.01 -17.44
C GLY A 232 14.11 0.15 -17.13
N CYS A 233 13.64 1.39 -16.96
CA CYS A 233 12.22 1.68 -16.77
C CYS A 233 11.39 1.31 -18.01
N ALA A 234 11.85 1.72 -19.19
CA ALA A 234 11.19 1.45 -20.46
C ALA A 234 11.12 -0.06 -20.77
N VAL A 235 12.13 -0.85 -20.40
CA VAL A 235 12.09 -2.31 -20.55
C VAL A 235 10.95 -2.93 -19.76
N VAL A 236 10.77 -2.53 -18.49
CA VAL A 236 9.69 -3.09 -17.66
C VAL A 236 8.32 -2.59 -18.12
N VAL A 237 8.17 -1.29 -18.35
CA VAL A 237 6.90 -0.70 -18.80
C VAL A 237 6.52 -1.25 -20.18
N GLY A 238 7.44 -1.23 -21.14
CA GLY A 238 7.22 -1.73 -22.49
C GLY A 238 7.00 -3.24 -22.55
N GLY A 239 7.72 -4.01 -21.72
CA GLY A 239 7.51 -5.46 -21.61
C GLY A 239 6.11 -5.79 -21.08
N LEU A 240 5.67 -5.13 -20.01
CA LEU A 240 4.32 -5.33 -19.47
C LEU A 240 3.23 -4.80 -20.41
N TRP A 241 3.50 -3.72 -21.15
CA TRP A 241 2.61 -3.25 -22.21
C TRP A 241 2.44 -4.28 -23.33
N ALA A 242 3.55 -4.88 -23.78
CA ALA A 242 3.53 -5.90 -24.83
C ALA A 242 2.79 -7.17 -24.40
N LEU A 243 2.85 -7.53 -23.12
CA LEU A 243 2.10 -8.66 -22.55
C LEU A 243 0.59 -8.39 -22.42
N HIS A 244 0.17 -7.13 -22.45
CA HIS A 244 -1.23 -6.71 -22.28
C HIS A 244 -1.65 -5.73 -23.39
N PRO A 245 -1.81 -6.18 -24.64
CA PRO A 245 -2.14 -5.29 -25.77
C PRO A 245 -3.51 -4.62 -25.65
N ALA A 246 -4.43 -5.18 -24.85
CA ALA A 246 -5.73 -4.57 -24.55
C ALA A 246 -5.63 -3.38 -23.57
N MET A 247 -4.48 -3.19 -22.92
CA MET A 247 -4.26 -2.09 -21.98
C MET A 247 -4.22 -0.76 -22.74
N THR A 248 -5.10 0.18 -22.36
CA THR A 248 -5.16 1.51 -22.97
C THR A 248 -4.84 2.62 -21.98
N MET A 249 -4.31 3.73 -22.48
CA MET A 249 -4.12 4.94 -21.68
C MET A 249 -5.45 5.52 -21.18
N GLU A 250 -6.53 5.35 -21.94
CA GLU A 250 -7.86 5.78 -21.54
C GLU A 250 -8.34 5.03 -20.28
N GLN A 251 -8.13 3.73 -20.22
CA GLN A 251 -8.50 2.93 -19.05
C GLN A 251 -7.58 3.19 -17.84
N LEU A 252 -6.27 3.39 -18.06
CA LEU A 252 -5.31 3.63 -16.99
C LEU A 252 -5.33 5.05 -16.42
N LEU A 253 -5.55 6.06 -17.26
CA LEU A 253 -5.48 7.48 -16.89
C LEU A 253 -6.81 8.21 -17.14
N GLY A 254 -7.44 7.98 -18.29
CA GLY A 254 -8.66 8.69 -18.71
C GLY A 254 -9.76 8.65 -17.66
N VAL A 255 -10.04 7.47 -17.08
CA VAL A 255 -11.10 7.32 -16.05
C VAL A 255 -10.80 8.06 -14.74
N HIS A 256 -9.53 8.30 -14.42
CA HIS A 256 -9.12 9.05 -13.22
C HIS A 256 -9.28 10.55 -13.44
N PHE A 257 -9.07 11.04 -14.66
CA PHE A 257 -9.22 12.46 -15.02
C PHE A 257 -10.57 12.81 -15.65
N ALA A 258 -11.46 11.83 -15.80
CA ALA A 258 -12.79 12.04 -16.36
C ALA A 258 -13.55 13.09 -15.54
N ARG A 259 -14.17 14.06 -16.25
CA ARG A 259 -14.87 15.20 -15.63
C ARG A 259 -15.91 14.73 -14.60
N LYS A 260 -16.71 13.72 -14.93
CA LYS A 260 -17.73 13.16 -14.04
C LYS A 260 -17.14 12.51 -12.78
N THR A 261 -15.99 11.83 -12.88
CA THR A 261 -15.25 11.31 -11.72
C THR A 261 -14.81 12.45 -10.80
N GLN A 262 -14.27 13.53 -11.38
CA GLN A 262 -13.80 14.71 -10.64
C GLN A 262 -14.96 15.46 -9.98
N GLU A 263 -16.06 15.70 -10.70
CA GLU A 263 -17.25 16.40 -10.20
C GLU A 263 -17.92 15.66 -9.04
N ILE A 264 -18.14 14.35 -9.16
CA ILE A 264 -18.78 13.56 -8.10
C ILE A 264 -17.82 13.37 -6.92
N GLY A 265 -16.54 13.12 -7.18
CA GLY A 265 -15.50 13.04 -6.15
C GLY A 265 -15.30 14.36 -5.41
N ALA A 266 -15.53 15.49 -6.08
CA ALA A 266 -15.63 16.78 -5.44
C ALA A 266 -16.95 16.91 -4.69
N ALA A 267 -18.11 16.56 -5.22
CA ALA A 267 -19.39 16.75 -4.50
C ALA A 267 -19.44 16.04 -3.14
N ASN A 268 -18.77 14.89 -3.02
CA ASN A 268 -18.68 14.15 -1.76
C ASN A 268 -17.57 14.70 -0.84
N SER A 269 -17.96 15.26 0.31
CA SER A 269 -17.03 15.83 1.30
C SER A 269 -16.04 14.80 1.85
N GLY A 270 -16.44 13.52 1.93
CA GLY A 270 -15.57 12.44 2.38
C GLY A 270 -14.45 12.05 1.40
N THR A 271 -14.54 12.54 0.14
CA THR A 271 -13.54 12.28 -0.90
C THR A 271 -12.79 13.53 -1.36
N ARG A 272 -12.87 14.62 -0.60
CA ARG A 272 -12.04 15.81 -0.80
C ARG A 272 -10.79 15.73 0.06
N PHE A 273 -9.66 16.11 -0.51
CA PHE A 273 -8.47 16.38 0.30
C PHE A 273 -8.76 17.54 1.25
N SER A 274 -8.36 17.37 2.50
CA SER A 274 -8.49 18.39 3.53
C SER A 274 -7.17 18.52 4.28
N TRP A 275 -6.73 19.77 4.45
CA TRP A 275 -5.56 20.12 5.26
C TRP A 275 -5.70 19.70 6.73
N LEU A 276 -6.92 19.37 7.18
CA LEU A 276 -7.18 18.73 8.48
C LEU A 276 -6.38 17.43 8.65
N VAL A 277 -5.97 16.76 7.57
CA VAL A 277 -5.07 15.60 7.65
C VAL A 277 -3.78 15.92 8.41
N PHE A 278 -3.19 17.10 8.20
CA PHE A 278 -1.95 17.48 8.89
C PHE A 278 -2.20 17.81 10.36
N TRP A 279 -3.41 18.28 10.70
CA TRP A 279 -3.82 18.44 12.09
C TRP A 279 -3.99 17.09 12.78
N MET A 280 -4.64 16.11 12.13
CA MET A 280 -4.78 14.75 12.65
C MET A 280 -3.42 14.05 12.83
N LEU A 281 -2.44 14.39 11.98
CA LEU A 281 -1.07 13.93 12.07
C LEU A 281 -0.15 14.92 12.82
N GLY A 282 -0.73 15.83 13.62
CA GLY A 282 -0.03 16.92 14.29
C GLY A 282 1.16 16.45 15.14
N TYR A 283 1.05 15.26 15.74
CA TYR A 283 2.13 14.64 16.51
C TYR A 283 3.38 14.33 15.69
N ALA A 284 3.26 14.10 14.38
CA ALA A 284 4.41 13.97 13.47
C ALA A 284 4.74 15.27 12.74
N VAL A 285 3.74 16.12 12.44
CA VAL A 285 3.96 17.40 11.75
C VAL A 285 4.81 18.35 12.59
N VAL A 286 4.53 18.48 13.90
CA VAL A 286 5.31 19.35 14.80
C VAL A 286 6.81 19.00 14.81
N PRO A 287 7.22 17.75 15.12
CA PRO A 287 8.64 17.39 15.05
C PRO A 287 9.21 17.47 13.63
N ALA A 288 8.42 17.23 12.58
CA ALA A 288 8.88 17.39 11.20
C ALA A 288 9.24 18.86 10.89
N LEU A 289 8.39 19.81 11.28
CA LEU A 289 8.64 21.25 11.12
C LEU A 289 9.88 21.68 11.93
N LEU A 290 10.04 21.19 13.16
CA LEU A 290 11.25 21.43 13.97
C LEU A 290 12.50 20.89 13.26
N GLY A 291 12.44 19.68 12.70
CA GLY A 291 13.55 19.08 11.96
C GLY A 291 13.96 19.90 10.74
N VAL A 292 12.99 20.34 9.94
CA VAL A 292 13.24 21.20 8.77
C VAL A 292 13.83 22.55 9.21
N GLY A 293 13.22 23.21 10.20
CA GLY A 293 13.66 24.51 10.71
C GLY A 293 15.08 24.49 11.27
N LEU A 294 15.41 23.48 12.10
CA LEU A 294 16.75 23.32 12.67
C LEU A 294 17.80 23.01 11.60
N ARG A 295 17.45 22.22 10.57
CA ARG A 295 18.34 21.93 9.44
C ARG A 295 18.54 23.15 8.55
N TRP A 296 17.50 23.93 8.33
CA TRP A 296 17.60 25.22 7.64
C TRP A 296 18.55 26.16 8.38
N ALA A 297 18.32 26.38 9.68
CA ALA A 297 19.13 27.27 10.50
C ALA A 297 20.62 26.88 10.54
N ARG A 298 20.94 25.59 10.35
CA ARG A 298 22.31 25.06 10.32
C ARG A 298 22.90 24.97 8.90
N GLY A 299 22.19 25.40 7.86
CA GLY A 299 22.64 25.28 6.47
C GLY A 299 22.76 23.83 5.98
N ARG A 300 22.00 22.90 6.57
CA ARG A 300 22.04 21.44 6.29
C ARG A 300 20.76 20.92 5.66
N LEU A 301 20.03 21.77 4.93
CA LEU A 301 18.78 21.39 4.28
C LEU A 301 18.97 20.27 3.24
N SER A 302 20.20 20.04 2.78
CA SER A 302 20.53 19.01 1.79
C SER A 302 20.18 17.58 2.20
N SER A 303 20.19 17.28 3.50
CA SER A 303 19.89 15.93 4.01
C SER A 303 18.39 15.63 4.06
N VAL A 304 17.54 16.66 3.96
CA VAL A 304 16.08 16.54 4.05
C VAL A 304 15.34 16.95 2.76
N ARG A 305 16.07 17.26 1.66
CA ARG A 305 15.43 17.64 0.39
C ARG A 305 14.51 16.54 -0.16
N LEU A 306 14.94 15.28 -0.09
CA LEU A 306 14.14 14.17 -0.59
C LEU A 306 12.79 14.05 0.14
N PRO A 307 12.71 13.88 1.47
CA PRO A 307 11.42 13.80 2.15
C PRO A 307 10.63 15.12 2.07
N LEU A 308 11.28 16.29 2.01
CA LEU A 308 10.58 17.57 1.83
C LEU A 308 9.96 17.70 0.44
N GLY A 309 10.71 17.40 -0.62
CA GLY A 309 10.22 17.40 -1.99
C GLY A 309 9.11 16.38 -2.20
N TRP A 310 9.21 15.22 -1.54
CA TRP A 310 8.15 14.22 -1.54
C TRP A 310 6.88 14.77 -0.88
N LEU A 311 7.00 15.32 0.33
CA LEU A 311 5.85 15.91 1.05
C LEU A 311 5.16 16.98 0.19
N VAL A 312 5.93 17.92 -0.36
CA VAL A 312 5.40 18.99 -1.24
C VAL A 312 4.70 18.41 -2.47
N THR A 313 5.34 17.46 -3.16
CA THR A 313 4.76 16.87 -4.37
C THR A 313 3.42 16.18 -4.10
N MET A 314 3.34 15.41 -3.01
CA MET A 314 2.11 14.70 -2.64
C MET A 314 1.01 15.67 -2.23
N THR A 315 1.35 16.72 -1.47
CA THR A 315 0.37 17.73 -1.06
C THR A 315 -0.21 18.45 -2.28
N LEU A 316 0.64 18.88 -3.22
CA LEU A 316 0.18 19.54 -4.44
C LEU A 316 -0.66 18.61 -5.32
N ALA A 317 -0.27 17.34 -5.45
CA ALA A 317 -1.03 16.37 -6.23
C ALA A 317 -2.42 16.11 -5.62
N HIS A 318 -2.49 15.93 -4.30
CA HIS A 318 -3.74 15.69 -3.59
C HIS A 318 -4.59 16.95 -3.44
N GLU A 319 -4.02 18.15 -3.51
CA GLU A 319 -4.82 19.39 -3.55
C GLU A 319 -5.68 19.44 -4.83
N VAL A 320 -5.15 18.94 -5.95
CA VAL A 320 -5.80 19.03 -7.27
C VAL A 320 -6.59 17.77 -7.62
N ASN A 321 -6.11 16.58 -7.26
CA ASN A 321 -6.72 15.32 -7.69
C ASN A 321 -7.93 14.92 -6.84
N ARG A 322 -9.04 14.53 -7.48
CA ARG A 322 -10.20 13.91 -6.83
C ARG A 322 -10.56 12.59 -7.50
N PRO A 323 -11.18 11.63 -6.80
CA PRO A 323 -11.41 11.60 -5.35
C PRO A 323 -10.11 11.36 -4.55
N TYR A 324 -10.04 11.95 -3.37
CA TYR A 324 -9.04 11.67 -2.34
C TYR A 324 -9.58 10.61 -1.38
N TRP A 325 -8.87 9.49 -1.26
CA TRP A 325 -9.24 8.42 -0.34
C TRP A 325 -8.39 8.47 0.93
N SER A 326 -8.95 8.00 2.05
CA SER A 326 -8.25 8.00 3.35
C SER A 326 -6.95 7.18 3.31
N PHE A 327 -6.87 6.13 2.51
CA PHE A 327 -5.65 5.34 2.35
C PHE A 327 -4.50 6.11 1.68
N TYR A 328 -4.76 7.20 0.96
CA TYR A 328 -3.70 8.07 0.43
C TYR A 328 -2.95 8.85 1.50
N GLN A 329 -3.41 8.86 2.75
CA GLN A 329 -2.66 9.43 3.87
C GLN A 329 -1.28 8.78 4.03
N VAL A 330 -1.10 7.53 3.57
CA VAL A 330 0.20 6.85 3.57
C VAL A 330 1.24 7.60 2.72
N HIS A 331 0.81 8.38 1.72
CA HIS A 331 1.70 9.20 0.90
C HIS A 331 2.40 10.29 1.72
N PHE A 332 1.78 10.74 2.82
CA PHE A 332 2.36 11.69 3.77
C PHE A 332 3.12 11.01 4.90
N ALA A 333 2.75 9.78 5.26
CA ALA A 333 3.32 9.06 6.40
C ALA A 333 4.85 8.91 6.29
N PHE A 334 5.37 8.49 5.13
CA PHE A 334 6.81 8.31 4.94
C PHE A 334 7.63 9.60 5.06
N PRO A 335 7.34 10.69 4.32
CA PRO A 335 8.12 11.91 4.45
C PRO A 335 7.96 12.55 5.85
N LEU A 336 6.77 12.48 6.46
CA LEU A 336 6.56 12.98 7.82
C LEU A 336 7.35 12.18 8.85
N ALA A 337 7.32 10.84 8.79
CA ALA A 337 8.09 9.98 9.69
C ALA A 337 9.60 10.26 9.60
N TRP A 338 10.10 10.45 8.38
CA TRP A 338 11.51 10.82 8.16
C TRP A 338 11.82 12.19 8.77
N LEU A 339 11.09 13.24 8.41
CA LEU A 339 11.34 14.60 8.89
C LEU A 339 11.18 14.70 10.42
N ALA A 340 10.19 14.03 11.00
CA ALA A 340 9.97 13.97 12.44
C ALA A 340 11.14 13.30 13.17
N ALA A 341 11.67 12.19 12.63
CA ALA A 341 12.86 11.55 13.19
C ALA A 341 14.10 12.46 13.13
N VAL A 342 14.22 13.27 12.07
CA VAL A 342 15.26 14.31 12.00
C VAL A 342 15.04 15.36 13.08
N GLY A 343 13.81 15.83 13.30
CA GLY A 343 13.47 16.73 14.40
C GLY A 343 13.92 16.23 15.76
N VAL A 344 13.55 15.00 16.11
CA VAL A 344 13.95 14.36 17.38
C VAL A 344 15.48 14.26 17.48
N LYS A 345 16.16 13.83 16.42
CA LYS A 345 17.62 13.76 16.40
C LYS A 345 18.29 15.12 16.61
N GLU A 346 17.81 16.17 15.95
CA GLU A 346 18.38 17.52 16.10
C GLU A 346 18.18 18.07 17.51
N LEU A 347 17.02 17.82 18.13
CA LEU A 347 16.72 18.19 19.52
C LEU A 347 17.63 17.47 20.51
N VAL A 348 17.82 16.15 20.35
CA VAL A 348 18.78 15.38 21.17
C VAL A 348 20.20 15.96 21.03
N GLY A 349 20.61 16.29 19.80
CA GLY A 349 21.90 16.93 19.54
C GLY A 349 22.05 18.30 20.21
N LEU A 350 20.98 19.10 20.26
CA LEU A 350 20.95 20.38 20.96
C LEU A 350 21.12 20.19 22.47
N VAL A 351 20.31 19.33 23.08
CA VAL A 351 20.42 18.99 24.52
C VAL A 351 21.83 18.53 24.86
N HIS A 352 22.38 17.58 24.10
CA HIS A 352 23.73 17.05 24.31
C HIS A 352 24.81 18.13 24.16
N SER A 353 24.67 19.03 23.19
CA SER A 353 25.61 20.13 23.02
C SER A 353 25.54 21.14 24.17
N SER A 354 24.34 21.43 24.68
CA SER A 354 24.13 22.32 25.82
C SER A 354 24.69 21.74 27.12
N MET A 355 24.61 20.42 27.34
CA MET A 355 25.24 19.74 28.49
C MET A 355 26.76 19.87 28.51
N ARG A 356 27.40 20.06 27.35
CA ARG A 356 28.86 20.19 27.22
C ARG A 356 29.36 21.63 27.33
N MET A 357 28.47 22.62 27.34
CA MET A 357 28.87 24.01 27.50
C MET A 357 29.18 24.28 28.98
N THR A 358 30.44 24.63 29.26
CA THR A 358 30.96 24.92 30.61
C THR A 358 30.60 26.32 31.13
N ASP A 359 29.99 27.16 30.30
CA ASP A 359 29.69 28.54 30.64
C ASP A 359 28.43 28.62 31.52
N ARG A 360 28.64 28.93 32.81
CA ARG A 360 27.68 28.69 33.89
C ARG A 360 26.42 29.55 33.80
N ASP A 361 26.46 30.72 33.17
CA ASP A 361 25.37 31.69 33.31
C ASP A 361 24.26 31.55 32.24
N GLN A 362 24.59 31.10 31.01
CA GLN A 362 23.60 30.92 29.93
C GLN A 362 23.41 29.46 29.49
N GLY A 363 24.33 28.55 29.84
CA GLY A 363 24.27 27.15 29.44
C GLY A 363 23.04 26.42 29.98
N TRP A 364 22.68 26.67 31.24
CA TRP A 364 21.59 25.97 31.92
C TRP A 364 20.20 26.37 31.38
N VAL A 365 19.97 27.65 31.05
CA VAL A 365 18.69 28.10 30.46
C VAL A 365 18.45 27.44 29.11
N ARG A 366 19.49 27.39 28.27
CA ARG A 366 19.43 26.72 26.96
C ARG A 366 19.21 25.22 27.12
N LEU A 367 19.88 24.59 28.07
CA LEU A 367 19.71 23.17 28.38
C LEU A 367 18.26 22.87 28.81
N LEU A 368 17.71 23.63 29.76
CA LEU A 368 16.33 23.47 30.20
C LEU A 368 15.33 23.70 29.07
N GLY A 369 15.52 24.76 28.27
CA GLY A 369 14.67 25.06 27.12
C GLY A 369 14.62 23.91 26.11
N TRP A 370 15.79 23.41 25.67
CA TRP A 370 15.83 22.30 24.72
C TRP A 370 15.37 20.98 25.31
N THR A 371 15.62 20.74 26.60
CA THR A 371 15.12 19.56 27.30
C THR A 371 13.60 19.58 27.38
N ALA A 372 12.99 20.73 27.68
CA ALA A 372 11.54 20.89 27.69
C ALA A 372 10.92 20.67 26.30
N VAL A 373 11.53 21.23 25.23
CA VAL A 373 11.06 21.01 23.85
C VAL A 373 11.19 19.53 23.45
N LEU A 374 12.30 18.88 23.79
CA LEU A 374 12.48 17.45 23.54
C LEU A 374 11.46 16.61 24.32
N ALA A 375 11.27 16.89 25.62
CA ALA A 375 10.30 16.19 26.46
C ALA A 375 8.87 16.37 25.94
N GLY A 376 8.47 17.59 25.57
CA GLY A 376 7.18 17.87 24.97
C GLY A 376 6.98 17.15 23.64
N THR A 377 8.02 17.09 22.80
CA THR A 377 8.00 16.34 21.53
C THR A 377 7.82 14.84 21.77
N LEU A 378 8.59 14.27 22.70
CA LEU A 378 8.49 12.84 23.05
C LEU A 378 7.15 12.51 23.70
N ALA A 379 6.61 13.40 24.54
CA ALA A 379 5.29 13.25 25.14
C ALA A 379 4.19 13.25 24.06
N LEU A 380 4.24 14.19 23.12
CA LEU A 380 3.31 14.27 22.00
C LEU A 380 3.33 12.99 21.15
N LEU A 381 4.53 12.49 20.81
CA LEU A 381 4.71 11.24 20.07
C LEU A 381 4.24 10.01 20.84
N THR A 382 4.54 9.94 22.13
CA THR A 382 4.20 8.77 22.97
C THR A 382 2.71 8.72 23.26
N VAL A 383 2.10 9.84 23.65
CA VAL A 383 0.68 9.90 24.01
C VAL A 383 -0.18 9.79 22.76
N HIS A 384 -0.05 10.69 21.79
CA HIS A 384 -0.93 10.68 20.61
C HIS A 384 -0.53 9.61 19.60
N GLY A 385 0.76 9.47 19.31
CA GLY A 385 1.22 8.42 18.40
C GLY A 385 1.02 7.02 18.99
N GLY A 386 1.31 6.83 20.27
CA GLY A 386 1.06 5.56 20.96
C GLY A 386 -0.43 5.21 21.01
N TRP A 387 -1.30 6.17 21.31
CA TRP A 387 -2.76 5.99 21.23
C TRP A 387 -3.21 5.62 19.81
N ALA A 388 -2.69 6.30 18.79
CA ALA A 388 -3.00 5.99 17.40
C ALA A 388 -2.57 4.57 17.01
N LEU A 389 -1.41 4.09 17.47
CA LEU A 389 -0.96 2.72 17.25
C LEU A 389 -1.82 1.70 17.98
N VAL A 390 -2.14 1.93 19.26
CA VAL A 390 -3.02 1.04 20.03
C VAL A 390 -4.37 0.91 19.34
N ASN A 391 -4.96 2.02 18.89
CA ASN A 391 -6.24 2.00 18.17
C ASN A 391 -6.14 1.25 16.85
N GLN A 392 -5.08 1.45 16.06
CA GLN A 392 -4.88 0.71 14.82
C GLN A 392 -4.72 -0.80 15.08
N VAL A 393 -3.91 -1.20 16.07
CA VAL A 393 -3.72 -2.61 16.41
C VAL A 393 -5.03 -3.23 16.90
N SER A 394 -5.76 -2.51 17.75
CA SER A 394 -7.06 -2.95 18.27
C SER A 394 -8.07 -3.15 17.13
N ASP A 395 -8.23 -2.14 16.28
CA ASP A 395 -9.11 -2.16 15.10
C ASP A 395 -8.78 -3.31 14.14
N LEU A 396 -7.49 -3.56 13.88
CA LEU A 396 -7.05 -4.65 13.01
C LEU A 396 -7.27 -6.03 13.60
N ARG A 397 -7.16 -6.18 14.92
CA ARG A 397 -7.43 -7.45 15.61
C ARG A 397 -8.91 -7.71 15.81
N SER A 398 -9.73 -6.67 15.87
CA SER A 398 -11.19 -6.76 15.98
C SER A 398 -11.91 -6.76 14.64
N ARG A 399 -11.19 -6.98 13.52
CA ARG A 399 -11.84 -7.14 12.20
C ARG A 399 -12.72 -8.38 12.21
N SER A 400 -13.94 -8.24 11.69
CA SER A 400 -14.86 -9.35 11.50
C SER A 400 -14.17 -10.50 10.78
N LEU A 401 -14.38 -11.71 11.28
CA LEU A 401 -13.80 -12.91 10.71
C LEU A 401 -14.71 -13.47 9.61
N VAL A 402 -14.12 -14.17 8.64
CA VAL A 402 -14.86 -14.87 7.58
C VAL A 402 -15.84 -15.87 8.19
N GLU A 403 -15.42 -16.58 9.25
CA GLU A 403 -16.23 -17.57 9.96
C GLU A 403 -17.45 -16.96 10.68
N GLU A 404 -17.38 -15.66 11.02
CA GLU A 404 -18.50 -14.92 11.64
C GLU A 404 -19.51 -14.42 10.59
N THR A 405 -19.18 -14.52 9.31
CA THR A 405 -20.03 -14.05 8.21
C THR A 405 -20.89 -15.19 7.71
N HIS A 406 -22.10 -15.36 8.27
CA HIS A 406 -23.00 -16.47 7.93
C HIS A 406 -23.38 -16.50 6.44
N LEU A 407 -23.49 -15.34 5.76
CA LEU A 407 -23.70 -15.31 4.32
C LEU A 407 -22.60 -16.04 3.54
N VAL A 408 -21.33 -15.97 3.98
CA VAL A 408 -20.22 -16.67 3.33
C VAL A 408 -20.33 -18.16 3.56
N SER A 409 -20.64 -18.60 4.78
CA SER A 409 -20.79 -20.03 5.08
C SER A 409 -22.01 -20.64 4.39
N THR A 410 -23.15 -19.94 4.36
CA THR A 410 -24.35 -20.34 3.60
C THR A 410 -24.03 -20.43 2.10
N LEU A 411 -23.35 -19.44 1.53
CA LEU A 411 -22.95 -19.45 0.13
C LEU A 411 -21.98 -20.63 -0.17
N ALA A 412 -20.97 -20.83 0.67
CA ALA A 412 -20.00 -21.93 0.53
C ALA A 412 -20.66 -23.32 0.65
N SER A 413 -21.78 -23.45 1.38
CA SER A 413 -22.49 -24.73 1.55
C SER A 413 -23.05 -25.32 0.24
N TYR A 414 -23.20 -24.50 -0.82
CA TYR A 414 -23.64 -24.99 -2.12
C TYR A 414 -22.56 -25.79 -2.88
N GLY A 415 -21.29 -25.70 -2.47
CA GLY A 415 -20.17 -26.45 -3.05
C GLY A 415 -20.05 -26.28 -4.57
N ASP A 416 -19.67 -27.35 -5.26
CA ASP A 416 -19.42 -27.34 -6.72
C ASP A 416 -20.64 -27.04 -7.59
N ARG A 417 -21.83 -26.83 -6.99
CA ARG A 417 -23.06 -26.52 -7.73
C ARG A 417 -23.15 -25.06 -8.17
N VAL A 418 -22.32 -24.17 -7.62
CA VAL A 418 -22.25 -22.76 -8.01
C VAL A 418 -21.00 -22.55 -8.87
N HIS A 419 -21.20 -22.24 -10.15
CA HIS A 419 -20.10 -21.95 -11.07
C HIS A 419 -19.81 -20.46 -11.14
N TRP A 420 -20.87 -19.66 -11.17
CA TRP A 420 -20.82 -18.21 -11.19
C TRP A 420 -21.59 -17.65 -10.01
N ALA A 421 -20.95 -16.73 -9.28
CA ALA A 421 -21.61 -15.93 -8.28
C ALA A 421 -21.29 -14.45 -8.50
N TYR A 422 -22.21 -13.57 -8.13
CA TYR A 422 -21.96 -12.13 -8.14
C TYR A 422 -22.23 -11.56 -6.76
N ALA A 423 -21.42 -10.60 -6.33
CA ALA A 423 -21.70 -9.82 -5.13
C ALA A 423 -21.42 -8.35 -5.37
N ASP A 424 -22.25 -7.50 -4.76
CA ASP A 424 -21.98 -6.06 -4.69
C ASP A 424 -20.67 -5.75 -3.93
N GLU A 425 -20.29 -6.64 -3.02
CA GLU A 425 -18.99 -6.68 -2.36
C GLU A 425 -18.30 -8.01 -2.73
N PRO A 426 -17.33 -8.01 -3.66
CA PRO A 426 -16.76 -9.24 -4.23
C PRO A 426 -16.12 -10.20 -3.21
N LEU A 427 -15.77 -9.73 -2.02
CA LEU A 427 -15.20 -10.56 -0.95
C LEU A 427 -16.10 -11.71 -0.50
N TYR A 428 -17.44 -11.54 -0.51
CA TYR A 428 -18.35 -12.63 -0.16
C TYR A 428 -18.17 -13.83 -1.11
N VAL A 429 -18.08 -13.54 -2.42
CA VAL A 429 -17.89 -14.56 -3.46
C VAL A 429 -16.49 -15.15 -3.39
N PHE A 430 -15.47 -14.31 -3.20
CA PHE A 430 -14.09 -14.76 -3.11
C PHE A 430 -13.84 -15.70 -1.93
N HIS A 431 -14.33 -15.35 -0.73
CA HIS A 431 -14.19 -16.19 0.47
C HIS A 431 -15.01 -17.48 0.39
N ALA A 432 -16.13 -17.47 -0.33
CA ALA A 432 -16.91 -18.67 -0.62
C ALA A 432 -16.27 -19.58 -1.70
N GLY A 433 -15.18 -19.15 -2.34
CA GLY A 433 -14.42 -19.94 -3.32
C GLY A 433 -14.96 -19.89 -4.76
N TYR A 434 -15.96 -19.06 -5.04
CA TYR A 434 -16.60 -19.01 -6.36
C TYR A 434 -16.00 -17.97 -7.29
N LYS A 435 -16.32 -18.09 -8.58
CA LYS A 435 -15.90 -17.17 -9.62
C LYS A 435 -16.94 -16.08 -9.82
N VAL A 436 -16.47 -14.87 -10.09
CA VAL A 436 -17.30 -13.74 -10.52
C VAL A 436 -17.23 -13.63 -12.03
N PRO A 437 -18.33 -13.35 -12.76
CA PRO A 437 -18.25 -13.02 -14.17
C PRO A 437 -17.14 -11.99 -14.45
N PRO A 438 -16.20 -12.23 -15.39
CA PRO A 438 -15.00 -11.42 -15.57
C PRO A 438 -15.27 -9.92 -15.72
N GLU A 439 -16.32 -9.58 -16.48
CA GLU A 439 -16.73 -8.21 -16.75
C GLU A 439 -17.30 -7.52 -15.50
N LEU A 440 -17.69 -8.27 -14.49
CA LEU A 440 -18.23 -7.78 -13.22
C LEU A 440 -17.22 -7.83 -12.06
N GLY A 441 -15.99 -8.32 -12.31
CA GLY A 441 -14.98 -8.49 -11.26
C GLY A 441 -14.51 -7.19 -10.60
N VAL A 442 -14.64 -6.05 -11.29
CA VAL A 442 -14.25 -4.73 -10.76
C VAL A 442 -15.29 -3.67 -11.12
N ILE A 443 -16.15 -3.31 -10.17
CA ILE A 443 -17.15 -2.25 -10.34
C ILE A 443 -16.81 -1.08 -9.40
N SER A 444 -15.66 -0.47 -9.63
CA SER A 444 -15.17 0.66 -8.82
C SER A 444 -15.96 1.94 -9.06
N PHE A 445 -15.83 2.91 -8.14
CA PHE A 445 -16.36 4.27 -8.30
C PHE A 445 -15.99 4.88 -9.66
N LYS A 446 -14.73 4.72 -10.07
CA LYS A 446 -14.19 5.26 -11.32
C LYS A 446 -14.76 4.55 -12.55
N ARG A 447 -15.07 3.26 -12.46
CA ARG A 447 -15.77 2.56 -13.55
C ARG A 447 -17.20 3.07 -13.72
N ARG A 448 -17.93 3.24 -12.62
CA ARG A 448 -19.32 3.74 -12.64
C ARG A 448 -19.42 5.17 -13.18
N HIS A 449 -18.50 6.04 -12.77
CA HIS A 449 -18.61 7.47 -13.06
C HIS A 449 -17.69 7.94 -14.20
N GLY A 450 -16.51 7.35 -14.36
CA GLY A 450 -15.55 7.70 -15.41
C GLY A 450 -15.73 6.90 -16.68
N ALA A 451 -15.93 5.58 -16.57
CA ALA A 451 -16.13 4.69 -17.72
C ALA A 451 -17.61 4.48 -18.12
N GLY A 452 -18.55 5.09 -17.37
CA GLY A 452 -19.97 5.08 -17.71
C GLY A 452 -20.71 3.77 -17.44
N PHE A 453 -20.17 2.86 -16.62
CA PHE A 453 -20.84 1.58 -16.31
C PHE A 453 -22.11 1.79 -15.47
N THR A 454 -23.25 1.32 -15.99
CA THR A 454 -24.59 1.54 -15.44
C THR A 454 -25.18 0.28 -14.78
N ARG A 455 -26.32 0.44 -14.08
CA ARG A 455 -27.09 -0.71 -13.56
C ARG A 455 -27.68 -1.56 -14.68
N ALA A 456 -28.00 -0.97 -15.82
CA ALA A 456 -28.48 -1.70 -16.99
C ALA A 456 -27.37 -2.61 -17.54
N ASP A 457 -26.13 -2.12 -17.57
CA ASP A 457 -24.97 -2.93 -17.97
C ASP A 457 -24.75 -4.10 -17.00
N LEU A 458 -24.80 -3.84 -15.69
CA LEU A 458 -24.72 -4.89 -14.67
C LEU A 458 -25.79 -5.96 -14.91
N LEU A 459 -27.05 -5.55 -15.05
CA LEU A 459 -28.16 -6.47 -15.27
C LEU A 459 -28.01 -7.26 -16.58
N ALA A 460 -27.51 -6.63 -17.65
CA ALA A 460 -27.27 -7.30 -18.92
C ALA A 460 -26.23 -8.43 -18.78
N TRP A 461 -25.14 -8.19 -18.05
CA TRP A 461 -24.14 -9.22 -17.76
C TRP A 461 -24.70 -10.32 -16.86
N LEU A 462 -25.46 -9.98 -15.82
CA LEU A 462 -26.11 -10.98 -14.97
C LEU A 462 -27.11 -11.84 -15.75
N LYS A 463 -27.88 -11.25 -16.68
CA LYS A 463 -28.78 -12.00 -17.58
C LYS A 463 -28.02 -12.92 -18.54
N ARG A 464 -26.82 -12.53 -18.97
CA ARG A 464 -25.94 -13.32 -19.85
C ARG A 464 -25.33 -14.52 -19.13
N TYR A 465 -24.74 -14.29 -17.97
CA TYR A 465 -24.05 -15.35 -17.21
C TYR A 465 -25.00 -16.21 -16.38
N ARG A 466 -26.16 -15.66 -15.98
CA ARG A 466 -27.14 -16.29 -15.07
C ARG A 466 -26.47 -16.93 -13.85
N PRO A 467 -25.79 -16.14 -12.99
CA PRO A 467 -25.10 -16.68 -11.83
C PRO A 467 -26.05 -17.47 -10.93
N GLU A 468 -25.60 -18.59 -10.38
CA GLU A 468 -26.42 -19.42 -9.51
C GLU A 468 -26.66 -18.78 -8.15
N ALA A 469 -25.77 -17.87 -7.72
CA ALA A 469 -25.89 -17.12 -6.48
C ALA A 469 -25.58 -15.63 -6.67
N LEU A 470 -26.34 -14.77 -5.97
CA LEU A 470 -26.13 -13.31 -5.95
C LEU A 470 -26.12 -12.83 -4.50
N VAL A 471 -25.14 -12.02 -4.09
CA VAL A 471 -25.11 -11.33 -2.79
C VAL A 471 -25.25 -9.84 -3.03
N LEU A 472 -26.45 -9.31 -2.85
CA LEU A 472 -26.80 -7.94 -3.24
C LEU A 472 -27.13 -7.11 -2.02
N ARG A 473 -26.83 -5.81 -2.07
CA ARG A 473 -27.38 -4.88 -1.06
C ARG A 473 -28.90 -4.81 -1.16
N PRO A 474 -29.64 -4.75 -0.04
CA PRO A 474 -31.06 -4.45 -0.07
C PRO A 474 -31.26 -3.08 -0.73
N TYR A 475 -31.89 -3.07 -1.89
CA TYR A 475 -32.32 -1.83 -2.54
C TYR A 475 -33.77 -1.59 -2.17
N GLU A 476 -34.07 -0.39 -1.65
CA GLU A 476 -35.44 -0.01 -1.31
C GLU A 476 -36.39 -0.15 -2.52
N HIS A 477 -35.87 0.03 -3.74
CA HIS A 477 -36.64 -0.10 -4.98
C HIS A 477 -35.77 -0.69 -6.10
N TYR A 478 -35.88 -2.01 -6.33
CA TYR A 478 -35.48 -2.60 -7.60
C TYR A 478 -36.48 -2.16 -8.68
N ASP A 479 -36.00 -1.70 -9.84
CA ASP A 479 -36.86 -1.40 -10.98
C ASP A 479 -37.53 -2.67 -11.56
N ALA A 480 -38.48 -2.49 -12.47
CA ALA A 480 -39.25 -3.60 -13.04
C ALA A 480 -38.36 -4.66 -13.73
N ASP A 481 -37.26 -4.25 -14.36
CA ASP A 481 -36.35 -5.17 -15.05
C ASP A 481 -35.54 -6.01 -14.05
N TRP A 482 -35.10 -5.40 -12.95
CA TRP A 482 -34.45 -6.10 -11.85
C TRP A 482 -35.40 -7.02 -11.10
N GLN A 483 -36.63 -6.59 -10.84
CA GLN A 483 -37.66 -7.44 -10.21
C GLN A 483 -37.96 -8.66 -11.09
N ALA A 484 -38.13 -8.47 -12.40
CA ALA A 484 -38.35 -9.57 -13.33
C ALA A 484 -37.17 -10.54 -13.38
N PHE A 485 -35.93 -10.04 -13.31
CA PHE A 485 -34.74 -10.89 -13.24
C PHE A 485 -34.66 -11.66 -11.91
N LEU A 486 -34.87 -10.99 -10.78
CA LEU A 486 -34.80 -11.58 -9.45
C LEU A 486 -35.96 -12.56 -9.16
N ALA A 487 -37.05 -12.54 -9.94
CA ALA A 487 -38.13 -13.53 -9.84
C ALA A 487 -37.63 -14.98 -10.02
N GLY A 488 -36.54 -15.18 -10.79
CA GLY A 488 -35.87 -16.47 -10.94
C GLY A 488 -35.01 -16.92 -9.75
N TYR A 489 -34.96 -16.11 -8.68
CA TYR A 489 -34.17 -16.34 -7.49
C TYR A 489 -35.04 -16.38 -6.24
N GLN A 490 -34.50 -16.95 -5.17
CA GLN A 490 -35.07 -16.96 -3.84
C GLN A 490 -34.05 -16.42 -2.85
N ILE A 491 -34.48 -15.56 -1.94
CA ILE A 491 -33.66 -15.14 -0.80
C ILE A 491 -33.59 -16.32 0.17
N VAL A 492 -32.39 -16.82 0.42
CA VAL A 492 -32.15 -17.95 1.33
C VAL A 492 -31.52 -17.51 2.65
N ASP A 493 -30.89 -16.33 2.65
CA ASP A 493 -30.21 -15.77 3.81
C ASP A 493 -30.04 -14.26 3.65
N ALA A 494 -29.92 -13.53 4.75
CA ALA A 494 -29.71 -12.09 4.76
C ALA A 494 -29.03 -11.62 6.05
N ASP A 495 -28.35 -10.48 5.97
CA ASP A 495 -27.90 -9.69 7.11
C ASP A 495 -28.38 -8.24 6.96
N ASP A 496 -27.99 -7.35 7.89
CA ASP A 496 -28.41 -5.94 7.87
C ASP A 496 -27.94 -5.17 6.62
N ARG A 497 -27.00 -5.71 5.84
CA ARG A 497 -26.30 -5.04 4.74
C ARG A 497 -26.52 -5.70 3.39
N MET A 498 -26.73 -7.01 3.35
CA MET A 498 -26.69 -7.84 2.16
C MET A 498 -27.75 -8.94 2.24
N ALA A 499 -28.28 -9.35 1.08
CA ALA A 499 -29.14 -10.52 0.95
C ALA A 499 -28.54 -11.51 -0.05
N LEU A 500 -28.56 -12.79 0.30
CA LEU A 500 -28.15 -13.90 -0.55
C LEU A 500 -29.35 -14.44 -1.31
N PHE A 501 -29.32 -14.25 -2.62
CA PHE A 501 -30.26 -14.79 -3.59
C PHE A 501 -29.65 -16.03 -4.24
N VAL A 502 -30.40 -17.13 -4.27
CA VAL A 502 -29.99 -18.36 -4.95
C VAL A 502 -31.00 -18.69 -6.04
N SER A 503 -30.51 -19.13 -7.20
CA SER A 503 -31.39 -19.42 -8.33
C SER A 503 -32.37 -20.54 -7.96
N ARG A 504 -33.65 -20.39 -8.31
CA ARG A 504 -34.67 -21.41 -8.04
C ARG A 504 -34.33 -22.75 -8.69
N ARG A 505 -33.68 -22.73 -9.86
CA ARG A 505 -33.18 -23.92 -10.55
C ARG A 505 -32.20 -24.73 -9.70
N LEU A 506 -31.33 -24.05 -8.95
CA LEU A 506 -30.38 -24.72 -8.08
C LEU A 506 -31.09 -25.36 -6.87
N LEU A 507 -32.10 -24.68 -6.32
CA LEU A 507 -32.87 -25.15 -5.17
C LEU A 507 -33.79 -26.33 -5.54
N GLU A 508 -34.43 -26.28 -6.70
CA GLU A 508 -35.31 -27.34 -7.22
C GLU A 508 -34.54 -28.65 -7.49
N ALA A 509 -33.30 -28.55 -7.96
CA ALA A 509 -32.42 -29.72 -8.11
C ALA A 509 -32.09 -30.40 -6.77
N ASP A 510 -32.14 -29.68 -5.65
CA ASP A 510 -31.92 -30.23 -4.30
C ASP A 510 -33.14 -31.03 -3.79
N THR A 511 -34.34 -30.58 -4.17
CA THR A 511 -35.59 -31.27 -3.80
C THR A 511 -35.77 -32.60 -4.54
N ASP A 512 -35.28 -32.74 -5.78
CA ASP A 512 -35.38 -34.00 -6.53
C ASP A 512 -34.38 -35.07 -6.05
N VAL A 513 -33.20 -34.67 -5.56
CA VAL A 513 -32.20 -35.62 -5.02
C VAL A 513 -32.59 -36.11 -3.62
N SER A 514 -33.25 -35.26 -2.82
CA SER A 514 -33.75 -35.63 -1.49
C SER A 514 -35.07 -36.41 -1.51
N ALA A 515 -35.76 -36.47 -2.65
CA ALA A 515 -37.03 -37.18 -2.85
C ALA A 515 -36.89 -38.62 -3.40
N SER A 516 -35.68 -39.19 -3.51
CA SER A 516 -35.49 -40.60 -3.91
C SER A 516 -35.21 -41.52 -2.69
N PRO A 517 -36.21 -42.28 -2.18
CA PRO A 517 -36.03 -43.23 -1.09
C PRO A 517 -35.59 -44.60 -1.61
N ALA A 518 -34.49 -44.67 -2.37
CA ALA A 518 -33.93 -45.95 -2.82
C ALA A 518 -32.40 -45.93 -2.81
N GLY A 519 -31.80 -46.39 -1.71
CA GLY A 519 -30.35 -46.56 -1.61
C GLY A 519 -29.72 -46.17 -0.27
N ARG A 520 -30.37 -46.48 0.86
CA ARG A 520 -29.73 -46.50 2.18
C ARG A 520 -29.98 -47.84 2.88
N GLU A 521 -29.57 -48.91 2.22
CA GLU A 521 -29.13 -50.12 2.89
C GLU A 521 -27.75 -50.47 2.31
N ASP A 522 -26.89 -51.03 3.16
CA ASP A 522 -25.52 -51.49 2.87
C ASP A 522 -24.38 -50.48 2.85
N VAL A 523 -24.05 -49.88 4.02
CA VAL A 523 -22.66 -49.84 4.52
C VAL A 523 -22.67 -49.82 6.06
N ALA A 524 -23.00 -50.95 6.67
CA ALA A 524 -22.79 -51.17 8.11
C ALA A 524 -22.17 -52.56 8.32
N LYS A 525 -20.93 -52.74 7.88
CA LYS A 525 -20.02 -53.80 8.32
C LYS A 525 -18.62 -53.57 7.73
N GLY A 526 -17.66 -53.22 8.58
CA GLY A 526 -16.24 -53.38 8.25
C GLY A 526 -15.39 -52.11 8.36
N ALA A 527 -15.12 -51.65 9.57
CA ALA A 527 -13.88 -50.93 9.86
C ALA A 527 -13.56 -51.05 11.36
N GLY A 528 -12.83 -52.11 11.73
CA GLY A 528 -12.20 -52.23 13.03
C GLY A 528 -11.05 -51.24 13.13
N LEU A 529 -11.18 -50.26 14.02
CA LEU A 529 -10.11 -49.36 14.44
C LEU A 529 -9.16 -50.09 15.39
N ARG A 530 -7.93 -50.34 14.96
CA ARG A 530 -6.76 -50.46 15.85
C ARG A 530 -5.98 -49.14 15.81
N ARG A 531 -5.81 -48.53 16.98
CA ARG A 531 -4.75 -47.54 17.30
C ARG A 531 -3.38 -48.26 17.34
N PRO A 532 -2.22 -47.60 17.15
CA PRO A 532 -1.84 -46.25 17.61
C PRO A 532 -1.86 -45.15 16.55
#